data_AF-A0A0M8K8B1-F1
#
_entry.id   AF-A0A0M8K8B1-F1
#
_cell.length_a   1.000
_cell.length_b   1.000
_cell.length_c   1.000
_cell.angle_alpha   90.00
_cell.angle_beta   90.00
_cell.angle_gamma   90.00
#
_symmetry.space_group_name_H-M   'P 1'
#
loop_
_entity.id
_entity.type
_entity.pdbx_description
1 polymer ?
#
loop_
_entity_poly.entity_id
_entity_poly.type
_entity_poly.pdbx_seq_one_letter_code
_entity_poly.pdbx_strand_id
1 'polypeptide(L)'
;MLHIRLFGQIECMLDDTPVPLPPSAQALLAYLALDHHRAHHREHLATLFWPDIQSHYARTNLRKTLWKLQQALGDTTALDIEHATIALNCAHVRIDSDTFAQAFEACRRQNGSILDAQQSILARHAITLYRGDLLETIYADWSLVPREQYRHMYLVLLEKMLAHCEQMHALNEGIQYAHQLLQQEPAHERTHRTLMRLFYLSGNRTAALRQFLLCRQILDTEFQAAPAQATQNLADAIRQDDAETVRRYALEERTRFEAQTHATAEELRALETRLQASLNDVRRQLARLRDVAPPAKD
;
A
#
# COMPACT_ATOMS: atom_id res chain seq x y z
N MET A 1 4.95 6.14 24.75
CA MET A 1 5.18 6.08 23.29
C MET A 1 3.83 5.92 22.60
N LEU A 2 3.53 6.72 21.58
CA LEU A 2 2.25 6.67 20.87
C LEU A 2 2.36 5.73 19.67
N HIS A 3 1.51 4.71 19.60
CA HIS A 3 1.41 3.80 18.47
C HIS A 3 0.10 4.06 17.71
N ILE A 4 0.21 4.36 16.42
CA ILE A 4 -0.92 4.64 15.54
C ILE A 4 -0.99 3.53 14.50
N ARG A 5 -2.15 2.88 14.41
CA ARG A 5 -2.44 1.92 13.34
C ARG A 5 -3.44 2.53 12.36
N LEU A 6 -3.07 2.55 11.09
CA LEU A 6 -3.84 3.15 10.02
C LEU A 6 -4.47 2.10 9.08
N PHE A 7 -4.02 0.85 9.09
CA PHE A 7 -4.61 -0.21 8.27
C PHE A 7 -5.85 -0.83 8.93
N GLY A 8 -7.00 -0.69 8.26
CA GLY A 8 -8.33 -0.97 8.79
C GLY A 8 -8.90 0.22 9.54
N GLN A 9 -9.59 -0.05 10.64
CA GLN A 9 -10.04 0.99 11.57
C GLN A 9 -8.84 1.63 12.26
N ILE A 10 -8.82 2.96 12.34
CA ILE A 10 -7.77 3.67 13.05
C ILE A 10 -7.75 3.29 14.54
N GLU A 11 -6.60 2.83 15.00
CA GLU A 11 -6.35 2.55 16.41
C GLU A 11 -5.23 3.44 16.91
N CYS A 12 -5.40 3.94 18.13
CA CYS A 12 -4.42 4.75 18.84
C CYS A 12 -4.13 4.05 20.16
N MET A 13 -2.86 3.80 20.46
CA MET A 13 -2.42 3.20 21.72
C MET A 13 -1.32 4.05 22.32
N LEU A 14 -1.42 4.32 23.62
CA LEU A 14 -0.38 4.97 24.39
C LEU A 14 0.20 3.96 25.37
N ASP A 15 1.49 3.62 25.21
CA ASP A 15 2.17 2.62 26.03
C ASP A 15 1.34 1.32 26.15
N ASP A 16 0.94 0.79 24.98
CA ASP A 16 0.10 -0.39 24.78
C ASP A 16 -1.33 -0.32 25.35
N THR A 17 -1.76 0.84 25.85
CA THR A 17 -3.13 1.07 26.31
C THR A 17 -3.96 1.74 25.22
N PRO A 18 -5.11 1.18 24.79
CA PRO A 18 -5.97 1.81 23.80
C PRO A 18 -6.47 3.20 24.26
N VAL A 19 -6.34 4.19 23.38
CA VAL A 19 -6.82 5.56 23.60
C VAL A 19 -8.04 5.81 22.71
N PRO A 20 -9.27 5.81 23.26
CA PRO A 20 -10.47 6.06 22.47
C PRO A 20 -10.50 7.52 22.03
N LEU A 21 -10.65 7.75 20.73
CA LEU A 21 -10.71 9.08 20.13
C LEU A 21 -12.07 9.29 19.45
N PRO A 22 -12.69 10.48 19.58
CA PRO A 22 -13.87 10.81 18.80
C PRO A 22 -13.52 10.88 17.30
N PRO A 23 -14.48 10.66 16.38
CA PRO A 23 -14.21 10.57 14.94
C PRO A 23 -13.43 11.77 14.36
N SER A 24 -13.74 12.99 14.81
CA SER A 24 -13.01 14.18 14.36
C SER A 24 -11.53 14.19 14.80
N ALA A 25 -11.23 13.68 15.99
CA ALA A 25 -9.87 13.58 16.50
C ALA A 25 -9.11 12.42 15.85
N GLN A 26 -9.79 11.31 15.56
CA GLN A 26 -9.25 10.22 14.75
C GLN A 26 -8.83 10.71 13.36
N ALA A 27 -9.71 11.45 12.67
CA ALA A 27 -9.42 11.97 11.34
C ALA A 27 -8.24 12.98 11.35
N LEU A 28 -8.18 13.87 12.35
CA LEU A 28 -7.05 14.78 12.52
C LEU A 28 -5.74 14.02 12.78
N LEU A 29 -5.75 13.06 13.71
CA LEU A 29 -4.56 12.28 14.04
C LEU A 29 -4.09 11.45 12.83
N ALA A 30 -5.01 10.81 12.10
CA ALA A 30 -4.70 10.07 10.88
C ALA A 30 -4.04 10.96 9.81
N TYR A 31 -4.58 12.15 9.57
CA TYR A 31 -4.00 13.07 8.59
C TYR A 31 -2.58 13.49 8.99
N LEU A 32 -2.38 13.84 10.26
CA LEU A 32 -1.05 14.17 10.78
C LEU A 32 -0.11 12.96 10.69
N ALA A 33 -0.61 11.75 10.91
CA ALA A 33 0.16 10.51 10.83
C ALA A 33 0.58 10.17 9.39
N LEU A 34 -0.22 10.49 8.38
CA LEU A 34 0.16 10.24 6.98
C LEU A 34 1.18 11.26 6.44
N ASP A 35 1.18 12.49 6.95
CA ASP A 35 2.14 13.54 6.56
C ASP A 35 2.94 14.03 7.78
N HIS A 36 3.47 13.08 8.55
CA HIS A 36 4.10 13.30 9.86
C HIS A 36 5.45 14.02 9.81
N HIS A 37 6.09 14.05 8.65
CA HIS A 37 7.34 14.76 8.42
C HIS A 37 7.17 16.28 8.28
N ARG A 38 5.94 16.81 8.40
CA ARG A 38 5.62 18.23 8.18
C ARG A 38 4.83 18.82 9.33
N ALA A 39 5.09 20.09 9.59
CA ALA A 39 4.24 20.93 10.42
C ALA A 39 3.10 21.52 9.57
N HIS A 40 1.87 21.40 10.07
CA HIS A 40 0.67 21.78 9.34
C HIS A 40 0.09 23.07 9.88
N HIS A 41 -0.14 24.07 9.02
CA HIS A 41 -0.78 25.30 9.42
C HIS A 41 -2.22 25.05 9.89
N ARG A 42 -2.60 25.69 11.00
CA ARG A 42 -3.96 25.58 11.56
C ARG A 42 -5.04 26.04 10.58
N GLU A 43 -4.76 27.03 9.75
CA GLU A 43 -5.70 27.52 8.75
C GLU A 43 -5.94 26.50 7.63
N HIS A 44 -4.88 25.84 7.17
CA HIS A 44 -4.96 24.75 6.20
C HIS A 44 -5.80 23.59 6.75
N LEU A 45 -5.48 23.11 7.96
CA LEU A 45 -6.22 22.04 8.62
C LEU A 45 -7.70 22.41 8.83
N ALA A 46 -7.99 23.64 9.25
CA ALA A 46 -9.37 24.08 9.44
C ALA A 46 -10.17 24.01 8.12
N THR A 47 -9.58 24.47 7.03
CA THR A 47 -10.21 24.46 5.69
C THR A 47 -10.36 23.04 5.16
N LEU A 48 -9.36 22.19 5.37
CA LEU A 48 -9.36 20.80 4.90
C LEU A 48 -10.46 19.95 5.57
N PHE A 49 -10.62 20.08 6.89
CA PHE A 49 -11.56 19.24 7.66
C PHE A 49 -12.99 19.81 7.69
N TRP A 50 -13.16 21.10 7.42
CA TRP A 50 -14.47 21.76 7.38
C TRP A 50 -14.57 22.73 6.19
N PRO A 51 -14.55 22.22 4.94
CA PRO A 51 -14.53 23.07 3.74
C PRO A 51 -15.81 23.89 3.54
N ASP A 52 -16.96 23.37 3.99
CA ASP A 52 -18.28 23.94 3.69
C ASP A 52 -18.79 24.97 4.70
N ILE A 53 -17.95 25.41 5.63
CA ILE A 53 -18.34 26.38 6.67
C ILE A 53 -17.41 27.60 6.65
N GLN A 54 -17.92 28.72 7.16
CA GLN A 54 -17.15 29.96 7.24
C GLN A 54 -15.87 29.77 8.08
N SER A 55 -14.77 30.40 7.63
CA SER A 55 -13.40 30.20 8.18
C SER A 55 -13.28 30.36 9.70
N HIS A 56 -14.06 31.26 10.33
CA HIS A 56 -14.04 31.37 11.79
C HIS A 56 -14.64 30.15 12.49
N TYR A 57 -15.73 29.57 11.98
CA TYR A 57 -16.31 28.33 12.51
C TYR A 57 -15.39 27.13 12.28
N ALA A 58 -14.73 27.04 11.13
CA ALA A 58 -13.73 26.01 10.84
C ALA A 58 -12.57 26.04 11.86
N ARG A 59 -12.03 27.22 12.15
CA ARG A 59 -10.97 27.39 13.17
C ARG A 59 -11.45 27.04 14.58
N THR A 60 -12.69 27.37 14.93
CA THR A 60 -13.30 26.98 16.21
C THR A 60 -13.42 25.45 16.30
N ASN A 61 -13.86 24.78 15.25
CA ASN A 61 -13.97 23.33 15.22
C ASN A 61 -12.61 22.65 15.31
N LEU A 62 -11.59 23.16 14.59
CA LEU A 62 -10.22 22.68 14.72
C LEU A 62 -9.72 22.78 16.16
N ARG A 63 -9.94 23.92 16.83
CA ARG A 63 -9.54 24.11 18.23
C ARG A 63 -10.22 23.09 19.15
N LYS A 64 -11.52 22.85 18.99
CA LYS A 64 -12.27 21.85 19.77
C LYS A 64 -11.75 20.43 19.52
N THR A 65 -11.50 20.08 18.26
CA THR A 65 -10.97 18.76 17.89
C THR A 65 -9.56 18.54 18.44
N LEU A 66 -8.68 19.54 18.30
CA LEU A 66 -7.34 19.49 18.86
C LEU A 66 -7.36 19.35 20.39
N TRP A 67 -8.23 20.10 21.07
CA TRP A 67 -8.37 19.97 22.52
C TRP A 67 -8.83 18.56 22.93
N LYS A 68 -9.80 17.96 22.22
CA LYS A 68 -10.22 16.57 22.47
C LYS A 68 -9.08 15.57 22.25
N LEU A 69 -8.28 15.78 21.20
CA LEU A 69 -7.11 14.95 20.93
C LEU A 69 -6.06 15.09 22.04
N GLN A 70 -5.74 16.31 22.46
CA GLN A 70 -4.82 16.56 23.57
C GLN A 70 -5.30 15.94 24.88
N GLN A 71 -6.58 16.08 25.22
CA GLN A 71 -7.16 15.47 26.43
C GLN A 71 -7.05 13.95 26.43
N ALA A 72 -7.30 13.31 25.28
CA ALA A 72 -7.22 11.85 25.17
C ALA A 72 -5.77 11.35 25.23
N LEU A 73 -4.82 12.11 24.65
CA LEU A 73 -3.41 11.78 24.67
C LEU A 73 -2.69 12.17 25.97
N GLY A 74 -3.32 12.91 26.87
CA GLY A 74 -2.73 13.35 28.14
C GLY A 74 -1.44 14.16 27.95
N ASP A 75 -0.51 14.06 28.91
CA ASP A 75 0.75 14.80 28.95
C ASP A 75 1.84 14.21 28.02
N THR A 76 1.44 13.65 26.88
CA THR A 76 2.38 13.07 25.93
C THR A 76 3.08 14.14 25.10
N THR A 77 4.35 13.88 24.78
CA THR A 77 5.15 14.67 23.85
C THR A 77 4.93 14.26 22.40
N ALA A 78 3.82 13.59 22.08
CA ALA A 78 3.55 13.05 20.74
C ALA A 78 3.11 14.12 19.73
N LEU A 79 2.66 15.29 20.21
CA LEU A 79 2.23 16.41 19.37
C LEU A 79 3.07 17.65 19.67
N ASP A 80 3.64 18.23 18.63
CA ASP A 80 4.28 19.55 18.69
C ASP A 80 3.24 20.59 18.25
N ILE A 81 2.71 21.36 19.20
CA ILE A 81 1.65 22.34 18.97
C ILE A 81 2.20 23.74 19.21
N GLU A 82 2.37 24.49 18.13
CA GLU A 82 2.77 25.89 18.18
C GLU A 82 1.59 26.81 17.90
N HIS A 83 1.82 28.13 17.96
CA HIS A 83 0.79 29.12 17.72
C HIS A 83 0.11 28.96 16.34
N ALA A 84 0.89 28.67 15.30
CA ALA A 84 0.41 28.63 13.92
C ALA A 84 0.35 27.22 13.31
N THR A 85 1.03 26.24 13.93
CA THR A 85 1.28 24.91 13.34
C THR A 85 0.97 23.77 14.31
N ILE A 86 0.71 22.60 13.75
CA ILE A 86 0.50 21.34 14.47
C ILE A 86 1.33 20.27 13.74
N ALA A 87 2.15 19.52 14.47
CA ALA A 87 2.94 18.42 13.94
C ALA A 87 2.89 17.19 14.87
N LEU A 88 3.21 16.02 14.34
CA LEU A 88 3.56 14.86 15.17
C LEU A 88 5.04 14.89 15.50
N ASN A 89 5.35 14.60 16.76
CA ASN A 89 6.72 14.41 17.19
C ASN A 89 7.17 12.97 16.89
N CYS A 90 7.84 12.79 15.75
CA CYS A 90 8.25 11.47 15.26
C CYS A 90 9.16 10.69 16.24
N ALA A 91 9.81 11.36 17.21
CA ALA A 91 10.60 10.68 18.24
C ALA A 91 9.74 9.90 19.25
N HIS A 92 8.46 10.27 19.37
CA HIS A 92 7.51 9.72 20.33
C HIS A 92 6.31 9.02 19.70
N VAL A 93 6.34 8.83 18.38
CA VAL A 93 5.26 8.23 17.59
C VAL A 93 5.78 7.08 16.74
N ARG A 94 5.02 5.98 16.69
CA ARG A 94 5.21 4.87 15.77
C ARG A 94 3.96 4.68 14.93
N ILE A 95 4.14 4.53 13.63
CA ILE A 95 3.06 4.41 12.66
C ILE A 95 3.26 3.12 11.88
N ASP A 96 2.24 2.28 11.80
CA ASP A 96 2.31 1.01 11.06
C ASP A 96 2.57 1.23 9.56
N SER A 97 2.02 2.30 8.99
CA SER A 97 2.20 2.70 7.59
C SER A 97 3.65 3.03 7.24
N ASP A 98 4.46 3.53 8.18
CA ASP A 98 5.90 3.75 7.99
C ASP A 98 6.65 2.43 7.92
N THR A 99 6.36 1.52 8.86
CA THR A 99 6.98 0.19 8.90
C THR A 99 6.66 -0.58 7.62
N PHE A 100 5.42 -0.46 7.15
CA PHE A 100 4.97 -1.02 5.90
C PHE A 100 5.70 -0.43 4.68
N ALA A 101 5.78 0.91 4.60
CA ALA A 101 6.46 1.59 3.49
C ALA A 101 7.96 1.25 3.43
N GLN A 102 8.63 1.15 4.58
CA GLN A 102 10.03 0.74 4.65
C GLN A 102 10.25 -0.69 4.14
N ALA A 103 9.37 -1.63 4.51
CA ALA A 103 9.42 -3.01 4.02
C ALA A 103 9.18 -3.08 2.51
N PHE A 104 8.21 -2.32 1.99
CA PHE A 104 7.96 -2.20 0.56
C PHE A 104 9.19 -1.69 -0.20
N GLU A 105 9.80 -0.60 0.26
CA GLU A 105 11.00 -0.04 -0.35
C GLU A 105 12.21 -0.99 -0.30
N ALA A 106 12.36 -1.77 0.77
CA ALA A 106 13.39 -2.80 0.87
C ALA A 106 13.20 -3.91 -0.18
N CYS A 107 11.95 -4.29 -0.47
CA CYS A 107 11.62 -5.35 -1.42
C CYS A 107 11.54 -4.86 -2.88
N ARG A 108 11.28 -3.57 -3.10
CA ARG A 108 11.17 -2.96 -4.45
C ARG A 108 12.51 -2.85 -5.16
N ARG A 109 13.60 -2.59 -4.44
CA ARG A 109 14.92 -2.30 -5.04
C ARG A 109 15.56 -3.49 -5.77
N GLN A 110 15.04 -4.70 -5.58
CA GLN A 110 15.60 -5.89 -6.20
C GLN A 110 15.01 -6.16 -7.58
N ASN A 111 15.93 -6.28 -8.53
CA ASN A 111 15.73 -6.72 -9.90
C ASN A 111 15.65 -8.26 -9.89
N GLY A 112 14.52 -8.80 -9.44
CA GLY A 112 14.29 -10.24 -9.34
C GLY A 112 13.13 -10.59 -8.40
N SER A 113 12.64 -11.82 -8.53
CA SER A 113 11.51 -12.37 -7.79
C SER A 113 11.90 -13.03 -6.46
N ILE A 114 13.19 -13.36 -6.26
CA ILE A 114 13.70 -13.98 -5.03
C ILE A 114 14.03 -12.90 -4.00
N LEU A 115 13.21 -12.76 -2.96
CA LEU A 115 13.57 -11.99 -1.76
C LEU A 115 14.69 -12.70 -0.98
N ASP A 116 15.63 -11.94 -0.45
CA ASP A 116 16.56 -12.46 0.55
C ASP A 116 15.84 -12.76 1.89
N ALA A 117 16.56 -13.40 2.82
CA ALA A 117 15.98 -13.81 4.11
C ALA A 117 15.49 -12.63 4.96
N GLN A 118 16.17 -11.48 4.90
CA GLN A 118 15.77 -10.30 5.68
C GLN A 118 14.54 -9.63 5.05
N GLN A 119 14.52 -9.51 3.73
CA GLN A 119 13.40 -8.95 2.98
C GLN A 119 12.14 -9.79 3.12
N SER A 120 12.23 -11.12 3.07
CA SER A 120 11.06 -11.99 3.25
C SER A 120 10.47 -11.86 4.66
N ILE A 121 11.30 -11.69 5.68
CA ILE A 121 10.85 -11.39 7.06
C ILE A 121 10.15 -10.02 7.11
N LEU A 122 10.74 -8.98 6.52
CA LEU A 122 10.16 -7.63 6.49
C LEU A 122 8.82 -7.61 5.74
N ALA A 123 8.76 -8.25 4.57
CA ALA A 123 7.56 -8.35 3.76
C ALA A 123 6.44 -9.10 4.48
N ARG A 124 6.76 -10.25 5.11
CA ARG A 124 5.81 -11.01 5.93
C ARG A 124 5.26 -10.14 7.06
N HIS A 125 6.13 -9.45 7.79
CA HIS A 125 5.71 -8.57 8.87
C HIS A 125 4.80 -7.44 8.36
N ALA A 126 5.17 -6.77 7.26
CA ALA A 126 4.35 -5.72 6.66
C ALA A 126 2.96 -6.23 6.22
N ILE A 127 2.88 -7.41 5.61
CA ILE A 127 1.61 -8.04 5.25
C ILE A 127 0.72 -8.26 6.49
N THR A 128 1.30 -8.63 7.64
CA THR A 128 0.51 -8.77 8.89
C THR A 128 0.01 -7.45 9.47
N LEU A 129 0.68 -6.32 9.16
CA LEU A 129 0.22 -4.99 9.57
C LEU A 129 -1.01 -4.55 8.77
N TYR A 130 -1.13 -4.99 7.52
CA TYR A 130 -2.25 -4.67 6.64
C TYR A 130 -3.49 -5.49 6.98
N ARG A 131 -4.28 -5.00 7.96
CA ARG A 131 -5.48 -5.68 8.48
C ARG A 131 -6.77 -5.34 7.71
N GLY A 132 -6.69 -4.34 6.84
CA GLY A 132 -7.78 -3.80 6.03
C GLY A 132 -7.30 -2.55 5.30
N ASP A 133 -8.17 -1.99 4.46
CA ASP A 133 -7.86 -0.76 3.73
C ASP A 133 -7.43 0.36 4.68
N LEU A 134 -6.51 1.20 4.22
CA LEU A 134 -6.05 2.36 4.97
C LEU A 134 -7.24 3.24 5.38
N LEU A 135 -7.39 3.48 6.69
CA LEU A 135 -8.44 4.31 7.28
C LEU A 135 -9.85 3.90 6.80
N GLU A 136 -10.16 2.60 6.84
CA GLU A 136 -11.38 2.00 6.29
C GLU A 136 -12.69 2.75 6.65
N THR A 137 -12.75 3.32 7.86
CA THR A 137 -13.94 4.03 8.38
C THR A 137 -13.92 5.54 8.16
N ILE A 138 -12.84 6.11 7.63
CA ILE A 138 -12.72 7.55 7.36
C ILE A 138 -12.96 7.78 5.86
N TYR A 139 -14.04 8.50 5.56
CA TYR A 139 -14.42 8.88 4.21
C TYR A 139 -14.11 10.36 4.00
N ALA A 140 -12.86 10.66 3.64
CA ALA A 140 -12.43 12.01 3.32
C ALA A 140 -11.61 12.02 2.03
N ASP A 141 -11.72 13.08 1.23
CA ASP A 141 -11.05 13.15 -0.08
C ASP A 141 -9.52 12.99 0.03
N TRP A 142 -8.93 13.56 1.10
CA TRP A 142 -7.50 13.46 1.37
C TRP A 142 -7.03 12.02 1.66
N SER A 143 -7.91 11.11 2.09
CA SER A 143 -7.55 9.73 2.40
C SER A 143 -7.59 8.80 1.20
N LEU A 144 -8.25 9.20 0.09
CA LEU A 144 -8.45 8.34 -1.08
C LEU A 144 -7.14 7.97 -1.77
N VAL A 145 -6.29 8.96 -2.05
CA VAL A 145 -5.01 8.74 -2.75
C VAL A 145 -4.05 7.89 -1.89
N PRO A 146 -3.80 8.21 -0.61
CA PRO A 146 -3.00 7.34 0.25
C PRO A 146 -3.57 5.92 0.36
N ARG A 147 -4.89 5.75 0.46
CA ARG A 147 -5.51 4.42 0.55
C ARG A 147 -5.19 3.57 -0.67
N GLU A 148 -5.36 4.11 -1.87
CA GLU A 148 -5.05 3.39 -3.10
C GLU A 148 -3.55 3.10 -3.24
N GLN A 149 -2.68 4.04 -2.86
CA GLN A 149 -1.23 3.83 -2.86
C GLN A 149 -0.84 2.64 -1.98
N TYR A 150 -1.34 2.60 -0.73
CA TYR A 150 -1.03 1.51 0.19
C TYR A 150 -1.66 0.18 -0.24
N ARG A 151 -2.87 0.19 -0.82
CA ARG A 151 -3.49 -1.00 -1.42
C ARG A 151 -2.63 -1.58 -2.54
N HIS A 152 -2.14 -0.72 -3.44
CA HIS A 152 -1.22 -1.13 -4.50
C HIS A 152 0.08 -1.73 -3.94
N MET A 153 0.69 -1.07 -2.95
CA MET A 153 1.90 -1.59 -2.30
C MET A 153 1.67 -2.96 -1.64
N TYR A 154 0.49 -3.17 -1.03
CA TYR A 154 0.10 -4.45 -0.46
C TYR A 154 -0.01 -5.57 -1.49
N LEU A 155 -0.69 -5.31 -2.61
CA LEU A 155 -0.77 -6.26 -3.72
C LEU A 155 0.61 -6.66 -4.23
N VAL A 156 1.50 -5.68 -4.43
CA VAL A 156 2.87 -5.95 -4.89
C VAL A 156 3.67 -6.79 -3.87
N LEU A 157 3.51 -6.54 -2.56
CA LEU A 157 4.15 -7.37 -1.53
C LEU A 157 3.62 -8.80 -1.53
N LEU A 158 2.31 -9.00 -1.68
CA LEU A 158 1.71 -10.32 -1.82
C LEU A 158 2.25 -11.06 -3.04
N GLU A 159 2.35 -10.41 -4.20
CA GLU A 159 2.90 -11.01 -5.41
C GLU A 159 4.37 -11.41 -5.24
N LYS A 160 5.19 -10.53 -4.62
CA LYS A 160 6.60 -10.84 -4.33
C LYS A 160 6.74 -12.02 -3.37
N MET A 161 5.93 -12.06 -2.32
CA MET A 161 5.94 -13.16 -1.36
C MET A 161 5.44 -14.46 -2.00
N LEU A 162 4.41 -14.41 -2.84
CA LEU A 162 3.92 -15.56 -3.60
C LEU A 162 5.01 -16.14 -4.51
N ALA A 163 5.70 -15.28 -5.26
CA ALA A 163 6.80 -15.69 -6.13
C ALA A 163 7.99 -16.27 -5.34
N HIS A 164 8.32 -15.67 -4.20
CA HIS A 164 9.33 -16.19 -3.28
C HIS A 164 8.96 -17.59 -2.74
N CYS A 165 7.70 -17.78 -2.33
CA CYS A 165 7.21 -19.09 -1.85
C CYS A 165 7.22 -20.15 -2.95
N GLU A 166 6.85 -19.82 -4.20
CA GLU A 166 6.94 -20.74 -5.34
C GLU A 166 8.38 -21.26 -5.53
N GLN A 167 9.38 -20.39 -5.35
CA GLN A 167 10.80 -20.74 -5.50
C GLN A 167 11.34 -21.56 -4.35
N MET A 168 10.98 -21.19 -3.12
CA MET A 168 11.38 -21.91 -1.91
C MET A 168 10.59 -23.21 -1.72
N HIS A 169 9.67 -23.53 -2.64
CA HIS A 169 8.76 -24.67 -2.57
C HIS A 169 7.91 -24.66 -1.28
N ALA A 170 7.65 -23.47 -0.74
CA ALA A 170 6.84 -23.23 0.45
C ALA A 170 5.35 -23.21 0.07
N LEU A 171 4.83 -24.36 -0.37
CA LEU A 171 3.52 -24.47 -1.03
C LEU A 171 2.36 -23.92 -0.18
N ASN A 172 2.30 -24.30 1.11
CA ASN A 172 1.22 -23.88 2.01
C ASN A 172 1.19 -22.37 2.21
N GLU A 173 2.37 -21.76 2.31
CA GLU A 173 2.51 -20.31 2.48
C GLU A 173 2.13 -19.57 1.19
N GLY A 174 2.57 -20.07 0.03
CA GLY A 174 2.17 -19.54 -1.26
C GLY A 174 0.65 -19.58 -1.46
N ILE A 175 -0.01 -20.67 -1.03
CA ILE A 175 -1.48 -20.78 -1.08
C ILE A 175 -2.14 -19.67 -0.24
N GLN A 176 -1.60 -19.36 0.94
CA GLN A 176 -2.12 -18.28 1.79
C GLN A 176 -2.04 -16.91 1.11
N TYR A 177 -0.87 -16.55 0.55
CA TYR A 177 -0.74 -15.26 -0.15
C TYR A 177 -1.58 -15.19 -1.43
N ALA A 178 -1.68 -16.30 -2.18
CA ALA A 178 -2.54 -16.35 -3.37
C ALA A 178 -4.02 -16.13 -3.00
N HIS A 179 -4.49 -16.71 -1.89
CA HIS A 179 -5.84 -16.43 -1.38
C HIS A 179 -6.02 -14.98 -0.95
N GLN A 180 -5.08 -14.40 -0.22
CA GLN A 180 -5.13 -12.98 0.16
C GLN A 180 -5.18 -12.06 -1.06
N LEU A 181 -4.41 -12.36 -2.11
CA LEU A 181 -4.43 -11.57 -3.33
C LEU A 181 -5.76 -11.70 -4.08
N LEU A 182 -6.34 -12.91 -4.16
CA LEU A 182 -7.66 -13.13 -4.77
C LEU A 182 -8.83 -12.56 -3.95
N GLN A 183 -8.65 -12.31 -2.65
CA GLN A 183 -9.64 -11.56 -1.87
C GLN A 183 -9.69 -10.08 -2.28
N GLN A 184 -8.55 -9.52 -2.69
CA GLN A 184 -8.45 -8.13 -3.15
C GLN A 184 -8.78 -8.00 -4.63
N GLU A 185 -8.33 -8.94 -5.45
CA GLU A 185 -8.50 -8.96 -6.91
C GLU A 185 -9.08 -10.31 -7.35
N PRO A 186 -10.40 -10.55 -7.18
CA PRO A 186 -11.03 -11.84 -7.46
C PRO A 186 -10.85 -12.32 -8.90
N ALA A 187 -10.77 -11.39 -9.86
CA ALA A 187 -10.60 -11.68 -11.27
C ALA A 187 -9.13 -11.84 -11.71
N HIS A 188 -8.17 -11.84 -10.78
CA HIS A 188 -6.75 -11.92 -11.12
C HIS A 188 -6.36 -13.33 -11.60
N GLU A 189 -6.57 -13.57 -12.89
CA GLU A 189 -6.43 -14.89 -13.54
C GLU A 189 -5.03 -15.51 -13.36
N ARG A 190 -3.99 -14.67 -13.38
CA ARG A 190 -2.61 -15.13 -13.13
C ARG A 190 -2.46 -15.78 -11.75
N THR A 191 -3.12 -15.22 -10.73
CA THR A 191 -3.05 -15.78 -9.37
C THR A 191 -3.88 -17.04 -9.25
N HIS A 192 -5.00 -17.12 -9.97
CA HIS A 192 -5.71 -18.40 -10.12
C HIS A 192 -4.81 -19.48 -10.72
N ARG A 193 -4.05 -19.18 -11.79
CA ARG A 193 -3.08 -20.14 -12.36
C ARG A 193 -2.01 -20.54 -11.34
N THR A 194 -1.43 -19.58 -10.60
CA THR A 194 -0.48 -19.90 -9.52
C THR A 194 -1.08 -20.83 -8.49
N LEU A 195 -2.28 -20.53 -8.01
CA LEU A 195 -2.96 -21.33 -6.99
C LEU A 195 -3.32 -22.74 -7.51
N MET A 196 -3.71 -22.88 -8.78
CA MET A 196 -3.88 -24.17 -9.43
C MET A 196 -2.59 -24.99 -9.41
N ARG A 197 -1.45 -24.38 -9.75
CA ARG A 197 -0.14 -25.06 -9.71
C ARG A 197 0.23 -25.48 -8.29
N LEU A 198 0.08 -24.58 -7.31
CA LEU A 198 0.40 -24.87 -5.90
C LEU A 198 -0.43 -26.03 -5.35
N PHE A 199 -1.74 -26.07 -5.62
CA PHE A 199 -2.59 -27.20 -5.23
C PHE A 199 -2.19 -28.51 -5.91
N TYR A 200 -1.84 -28.47 -7.19
CA TYR A 200 -1.37 -29.67 -7.89
C TYR A 200 -0.06 -30.19 -7.29
N LEU A 201 0.91 -29.30 -7.05
CA LEU A 201 2.21 -29.64 -6.46
C LEU A 201 2.09 -30.12 -5.01
N SER A 202 1.05 -29.71 -4.28
CA SER A 202 0.74 -30.22 -2.94
C SER A 202 -0.01 -31.56 -2.97
N GLY A 203 -0.19 -32.18 -4.14
CA GLY A 203 -0.93 -33.43 -4.33
C GLY A 203 -2.46 -33.28 -4.34
N ASN A 204 -2.99 -32.06 -4.29
CA ASN A 204 -4.43 -31.79 -4.25
C ASN A 204 -4.97 -31.39 -5.63
N ARG A 205 -4.97 -32.36 -6.55
CA ARG A 205 -5.47 -32.20 -7.92
C ARG A 205 -6.92 -31.71 -7.99
N THR A 206 -7.78 -32.20 -7.09
CA THR A 206 -9.19 -31.79 -7.02
C THR A 206 -9.32 -30.31 -6.69
N ALA A 207 -8.55 -29.79 -5.73
CA ALA A 207 -8.56 -28.36 -5.41
C ALA A 207 -8.06 -27.52 -6.59
N ALA A 208 -7.03 -27.97 -7.30
CA ALA A 208 -6.53 -27.27 -8.50
C ALA A 208 -7.62 -27.14 -9.59
N LEU A 209 -8.35 -28.21 -9.89
CA LEU A 209 -9.43 -28.15 -10.89
C LEU A 209 -10.64 -27.35 -10.40
N ARG A 210 -10.97 -27.37 -9.10
CA ARG A 210 -11.98 -26.47 -8.53
C ARG A 210 -11.58 -25.00 -8.68
N GLN A 211 -10.30 -24.68 -8.48
CA GLN A 211 -9.79 -23.34 -8.65
C GLN A 211 -9.93 -22.82 -10.08
N PHE A 212 -9.70 -23.68 -11.09
CA PHE A 212 -9.98 -23.36 -12.48
C PHE A 212 -11.45 -23.03 -12.74
N LEU A 213 -12.37 -23.83 -12.19
CA LEU A 213 -13.80 -23.60 -12.35
C LEU A 213 -14.25 -22.29 -11.71
N LEU A 214 -13.70 -21.96 -10.53
CA LEU A 214 -13.94 -20.68 -9.86
C LEU A 214 -13.44 -19.50 -10.71
N CYS A 215 -12.20 -19.58 -11.21
CA CYS A 215 -11.64 -18.56 -12.11
C CYS A 215 -12.54 -18.33 -13.33
N ARG A 216 -13.00 -19.42 -13.97
CA ARG A 216 -13.90 -19.35 -15.13
C ARG A 216 -15.22 -18.66 -14.77
N GLN A 217 -15.80 -19.00 -13.62
CA GLN A 217 -17.06 -18.41 -13.17
C GLN A 217 -16.92 -16.90 -12.92
N ILE A 218 -15.83 -16.47 -12.26
CA ILE A 218 -15.60 -15.06 -11.95
C ILE A 218 -15.42 -14.25 -13.24
N LEU A 219 -14.56 -14.72 -14.17
CA LEU A 219 -14.31 -14.03 -15.43
C LEU A 219 -15.55 -13.93 -16.32
N ASP A 220 -16.38 -14.98 -16.35
CA ASP A 220 -17.65 -14.97 -17.08
C ASP A 220 -18.65 -13.99 -16.44
N THR A 221 -18.76 -13.99 -15.11
CA THR A 221 -19.73 -13.13 -14.40
C THR A 221 -19.37 -11.65 -14.47
N GLU A 222 -18.09 -11.30 -14.29
CA GLU A 222 -17.64 -9.91 -14.22
C GLU A 222 -17.32 -9.31 -15.59
N PHE A 223 -16.80 -10.12 -16.53
CA PHE A 223 -16.26 -9.63 -17.81
C PHE A 223 -16.86 -10.31 -19.04
N GLN A 224 -17.75 -11.30 -18.87
CA GLN A 224 -18.27 -12.13 -19.98
C GLN A 224 -17.14 -12.73 -20.83
N ALA A 225 -16.03 -13.06 -20.16
CA ALA A 225 -14.80 -13.51 -20.80
C ALA A 225 -14.50 -14.96 -20.41
N ALA A 226 -14.00 -15.73 -21.37
CA ALA A 226 -13.43 -17.04 -21.10
C ALA A 226 -12.01 -16.91 -20.53
N PRO A 227 -11.55 -17.88 -19.71
CA PRO A 227 -10.15 -17.94 -19.28
C PRO A 227 -9.20 -17.94 -20.47
N ALA A 228 -8.06 -17.29 -20.33
CA ALA A 228 -6.99 -17.28 -21.30
C ALA A 228 -6.50 -18.70 -21.63
N GLN A 229 -5.95 -18.88 -22.83
CA GLN A 229 -5.48 -20.19 -23.30
C GLN A 229 -4.46 -20.84 -22.35
N ALA A 230 -3.57 -20.04 -21.74
CA ALA A 230 -2.61 -20.53 -20.75
C ALA A 230 -3.29 -21.18 -19.54
N THR A 231 -4.42 -20.62 -19.07
CA THR A 231 -5.20 -21.14 -17.95
C THR A 231 -5.93 -22.44 -18.33
N GLN A 232 -6.48 -22.50 -19.54
CA GLN A 232 -7.12 -23.69 -20.07
C GLN A 232 -6.12 -24.84 -20.23
N ASN A 233 -4.97 -24.58 -20.86
CA ASN A 233 -3.91 -25.56 -21.05
C ASN A 233 -3.37 -26.11 -19.72
N LEU A 234 -3.22 -25.25 -18.70
CA LEU A 234 -2.83 -25.69 -17.37
C LEU A 234 -3.87 -26.63 -16.76
N ALA A 235 -5.16 -26.31 -16.89
CA ALA A 235 -6.24 -27.19 -16.43
C ALA A 235 -6.21 -28.54 -17.17
N ASP A 236 -5.94 -28.55 -18.47
CA ASP A 236 -5.81 -29.78 -19.26
C ASP A 236 -4.61 -30.64 -18.84
N ALA A 237 -3.45 -30.02 -18.62
CA ALA A 237 -2.28 -30.73 -18.08
C ALA A 237 -2.58 -31.36 -16.72
N ILE A 238 -3.27 -30.63 -15.84
CA ILE A 238 -3.74 -31.16 -14.55
C ILE A 238 -4.77 -32.30 -14.74
N ARG A 239 -5.65 -32.24 -15.75
CA ARG A 239 -6.58 -33.34 -16.09
C ARG A 239 -5.88 -34.56 -16.69
N GLN A 240 -4.70 -34.41 -17.26
CA GLN A 240 -3.92 -35.51 -17.82
C GLN A 240 -2.88 -36.04 -16.83
N ASP A 241 -2.75 -35.39 -15.66
CA ASP A 241 -1.71 -35.67 -14.66
C ASP A 241 -0.28 -35.50 -15.20
N ASP A 242 -0.11 -34.55 -16.12
CA ASP A 242 1.19 -34.22 -16.72
C ASP A 242 1.97 -33.25 -15.82
N ALA A 243 2.68 -33.83 -14.85
CA ALA A 243 3.48 -33.08 -13.89
C ALA A 243 4.62 -32.26 -14.54
N GLU A 244 5.16 -32.72 -15.67
CA GLU A 244 6.24 -32.01 -16.35
C GLU A 244 5.74 -30.71 -16.96
N THR A 245 4.60 -30.78 -17.66
CA THR A 245 3.96 -29.59 -18.24
C THR A 245 3.52 -28.61 -17.15
N VAL A 246 2.95 -29.08 -16.03
CA VAL A 246 2.57 -28.19 -14.91
C VAL A 246 3.78 -27.44 -14.34
N ARG A 247 4.92 -28.13 -14.17
CA ARG A 247 6.18 -27.48 -13.69
C ARG A 247 6.73 -26.50 -14.72
N ARG A 248 6.62 -26.80 -16.02
CA ARG A 248 7.06 -25.90 -17.10
C ARG A 248 6.29 -24.59 -17.10
N TYR A 249 4.96 -24.65 -16.92
CA TYR A 249 4.12 -23.45 -16.78
C TYR A 249 4.55 -22.55 -15.61
N ALA A 250 5.06 -23.11 -14.51
CA ALA A 250 5.59 -22.31 -13.40
C ALA A 250 6.83 -21.49 -13.84
N LEU A 251 7.72 -22.10 -14.63
CA LEU A 251 8.93 -21.44 -15.11
C LEU A 251 8.66 -20.35 -16.16
N GLU A 252 7.72 -20.61 -17.09
CA GLU A 252 7.33 -19.66 -18.14
C GLU A 252 6.59 -18.44 -17.60
N GLU A 253 5.68 -18.64 -16.64
CA GLU A 253 4.98 -17.52 -16.00
C GLU A 253 5.92 -16.68 -15.14
N ARG A 254 6.89 -17.32 -14.48
CA ARG A 254 7.92 -16.64 -13.71
C ARG A 254 8.80 -15.75 -14.58
N THR A 255 9.30 -16.28 -15.69
CA THR A 255 10.12 -15.50 -16.64
C THR A 255 9.33 -14.34 -17.26
N ARG A 256 8.04 -14.53 -17.57
CA ARG A 256 7.18 -13.41 -17.98
C ARG A 256 6.96 -12.37 -16.88
N PHE A 257 6.77 -12.79 -15.62
CA PHE A 257 6.64 -11.84 -14.50
C PHE A 257 7.86 -10.95 -14.37
N GLU A 258 9.03 -11.58 -14.35
CA GLU A 258 10.31 -10.92 -14.19
C GLU A 258 10.50 -9.93 -15.34
N ALA A 259 10.30 -10.36 -16.59
CA ALA A 259 10.38 -9.47 -17.75
C ALA A 259 9.42 -8.28 -17.69
N GLN A 260 8.18 -8.49 -17.23
CA GLN A 260 7.14 -7.46 -17.18
C GLN A 260 7.36 -6.47 -16.02
N THR A 261 7.81 -6.95 -14.86
CA THR A 261 8.20 -6.09 -13.72
C THR A 261 9.49 -5.32 -13.99
N HIS A 262 10.43 -5.90 -14.73
CA HIS A 262 11.63 -5.20 -15.19
C HIS A 262 11.30 -4.08 -16.17
N ALA A 263 10.45 -4.35 -17.17
CA ALA A 263 10.05 -3.35 -18.16
C ALA A 263 9.30 -2.17 -17.53
N THR A 264 8.33 -2.43 -16.64
CA THR A 264 7.58 -1.36 -15.96
C THR A 264 8.45 -0.56 -14.98
N ALA A 265 9.38 -1.20 -14.28
CA ALA A 265 10.32 -0.52 -13.40
C ALA A 265 11.30 0.37 -14.17
N GLU A 266 11.77 -0.06 -15.35
CA GLU A 266 12.62 0.75 -16.22
C GLU A 266 11.86 1.95 -16.80
N GLU A 267 10.61 1.76 -17.22
CA GLU A 267 9.74 2.83 -17.71
C GLU A 267 9.45 3.87 -16.61
N LEU A 268 9.16 3.44 -15.38
CA LEU A 268 8.94 4.33 -14.24
C LEU A 268 10.21 5.09 -13.85
N ARG A 269 11.38 4.43 -13.82
CA ARG A 269 12.68 5.11 -13.58
C ARG A 269 12.99 6.14 -14.67
N ALA A 270 12.68 5.82 -15.93
CA ALA A 270 12.84 6.75 -17.04
C ALA A 270 11.89 7.96 -16.91
N LEU A 271 10.64 7.75 -16.48
CA LEU A 271 9.68 8.81 -16.23
C LEU A 271 10.11 9.71 -15.06
N GLU A 272 10.57 9.12 -13.95
CA GLU A 272 11.06 9.85 -12.78
C GLU A 272 12.28 10.71 -13.14
N THR A 273 13.23 10.16 -13.91
CA THR A 273 14.40 10.90 -14.39
C THR A 273 14.00 12.09 -15.27
N ARG A 274 13.01 11.92 -16.15
CA ARG A 274 12.47 13.02 -16.99
C ARG A 274 11.76 14.08 -16.15
N LEU A 275 10.98 13.69 -15.14
CA LEU A 275 10.31 14.62 -14.23
C LEU A 275 11.31 15.43 -13.40
N GLN A 276 12.35 14.78 -12.86
CA GLN A 276 13.42 15.46 -12.14
C GLN A 276 14.19 16.45 -13.02
N ALA A 277 14.48 16.08 -14.28
CA ALA A 277 15.11 16.98 -15.24
C ALA A 277 14.22 18.21 -15.51
N SER A 278 12.93 18.00 -15.76
CA SER A 278 11.95 19.08 -15.98
C SER A 278 11.85 20.02 -14.77
N LEU A 279 11.77 19.47 -13.55
CA LEU A 279 11.74 20.26 -12.32
C LEU A 279 13.02 21.09 -12.12
N ASN A 280 14.18 20.53 -12.44
CA ASN A 280 15.46 21.25 -12.37
C ASN A 280 15.53 22.40 -13.39
N ASP A 281 15.00 22.20 -14.60
CA ASP A 281 14.95 23.27 -15.61
C ASP A 281 13.98 24.39 -15.23
N VAL A 282 12.81 24.06 -14.67
CA VAL A 282 11.88 25.07 -14.13
C VAL A 282 12.54 25.86 -13.00
N ARG A 283 13.25 25.19 -12.08
CA ARG A 283 14.02 25.86 -11.01
C ARG A 283 15.08 26.82 -11.56
N ARG A 284 15.81 26.42 -12.60
CA ARG A 284 16.80 27.29 -13.26
C ARG A 284 16.15 28.49 -13.95
N GLN A 285 15.02 28.30 -14.61
CA GLN A 285 14.28 29.40 -15.24
C GLN A 285 13.77 30.41 -14.20
N LEU A 286 13.23 29.94 -13.08
CA LEU A 286 12.80 30.80 -11.97
C LEU A 286 13.97 31.57 -11.33
N ALA A 287 15.14 30.93 -11.19
CA ALA A 287 16.35 31.61 -10.69
C ALA A 287 16.80 32.73 -11.64
N ARG A 288 16.82 32.48 -12.96
CA ARG A 288 17.14 33.50 -13.97
C ARG A 288 16.18 34.67 -13.95
N LEU A 289 14.88 34.44 -13.73
CA LEU A 289 13.88 35.51 -13.64
C LEU A 289 14.04 36.35 -12.37
N ARG A 290 14.53 35.76 -11.26
CA ARG A 290 14.89 36.50 -10.04
C ARG A 290 16.12 37.40 -10.22
N ASP A 291 17.12 36.94 -10.97
CA ASP A 291 18.35 37.71 -11.21
C ASP A 291 18.16 38.86 -12.22
N VAL A 292 17.04 38.89 -12.95
CA VAL A 292 16.68 39.96 -13.90
C VAL A 292 15.76 41.02 -13.27
N ALA A 293 15.31 40.83 -12.03
CA ALA A 293 14.53 41.85 -11.32
C ALA A 293 15.42 43.05 -10.98
N PRO A 294 15.12 44.27 -11.47
CA PRO A 294 15.93 45.45 -11.15
C PRO A 294 15.81 45.78 -9.66
N PRO A 295 16.87 46.33 -9.02
CA PRO A 295 16.81 46.71 -7.62
C PRO A 295 15.67 47.71 -7.42
N ALA A 296 14.83 47.46 -6.41
CA ALA A 296 13.80 48.39 -5.99
C ALA A 296 14.46 49.73 -5.68
N LYS A 297 14.03 50.79 -6.36
CA LYS A 297 14.47 52.16 -6.07
C LYS A 297 13.96 52.55 -4.70
N ASP A 298 14.89 52.88 -3.81
CA ASP A 298 14.67 53.54 -2.52
C ASP A 298 13.88 54.86 -2.65
#